data_AF-A0A4Z2DSB3-F1
#
_entry.id   AF-A0A4Z2DSB3-F1
#
_cell.length_a   1.000
_cell.length_b   1.000
_cell.length_c   1.000
_cell.angle_alpha   90.00
_cell.angle_beta   90.00
_cell.angle_gamma   90.00
#
_symmetry.space_group_name_H-M   'P 1'
#
loop_
_entity.id
_entity.type
_entity.pdbx_description
1 polymer ?
#
loop_
_entity_poly.entity_id
_entity_poly.type
_entity_poly.pdbx_seq_one_letter_code
_entity_poly.pdbx_strand_id
1 'polypeptide(L)'
;MGTDDKRTASVILMDFFNMLPLRELTNVSSTLTEIRNSLNDVIPNTNPIASFLCKVKQLQLVFMKISIVLRKQMKSILLEGLEASLEISNSLLCIFTLCLCLLELSALRNCDRSDLESEDIWTTIQMLNSSILPKLCEKIKQQKTNLPSLLSWSYCMLEFSYYACTEWIYSQGCKPSLSFDIHNSVVLDEIILDHPTVPVIMRHVLYAQIRNKPYLTPPTSRTLLDLMFSSAVSSNAGILNSCKCQKTYGSYDCSLEFDEPPVQPIKVERKINPVLTDSLHELPSDFQDNLQTGSFETILLNLSALKQLWTSDLQDSLLEPLVFTLRQSPFILKRLRSCLVNNQKPDETNVQFYEQIYTILLQLWFQAATNRILLKNFPQSYIWLCGFTCPMYEVMSINGFHNAVLWTGRFLTAYENLFRISIVNSAHWYLQMITDAVIAVIDRSGKVHLPMKIDTTTACWNSST
;
A
#
# COMPACT_ATOMS: atom_id res chain seq x y z
N MET A 1 -43.81 20.86 7.25
CA MET A 1 -43.66 19.46 6.78
C MET A 1 -43.07 19.54 5.39
N GLY A 2 -41.74 19.45 5.30
CA GLY A 2 -41.01 19.62 4.05
C GLY A 2 -41.10 18.34 3.23
N THR A 3 -41.53 18.47 1.98
CA THR A 3 -41.36 17.46 0.95
C THR A 3 -39.88 17.38 0.61
N ASP A 4 -39.25 16.23 0.84
CA ASP A 4 -37.95 15.89 0.25
C ASP A 4 -38.09 15.95 -1.27
N ASP A 5 -37.58 17.02 -1.89
CA ASP A 5 -37.42 17.11 -3.34
C ASP A 5 -36.32 16.12 -3.76
N LYS A 6 -36.70 14.84 -3.94
CA LYS A 6 -35.83 13.83 -4.53
C LYS A 6 -35.51 14.26 -5.97
N ARG A 7 -34.24 14.60 -6.21
CA ARG A 7 -33.77 14.92 -7.56
C ARG A 7 -33.98 13.72 -8.48
N THR A 8 -34.39 13.99 -9.72
CA THR A 8 -34.57 12.92 -10.69
C THR A 8 -33.22 12.38 -11.16
N ALA A 9 -33.13 11.08 -11.42
CA ALA A 9 -31.90 10.42 -11.87
C ALA A 9 -31.26 11.07 -13.12
N SER A 10 -32.07 11.69 -13.99
CA SER A 10 -31.55 12.41 -15.17
C SER A 10 -30.90 13.74 -14.82
N VAL A 11 -31.40 14.47 -13.80
CA VAL A 11 -30.75 15.70 -13.29
C VAL A 11 -29.43 15.35 -12.61
N ILE A 12 -29.40 14.29 -11.82
CA ILE A 12 -28.18 13.80 -11.15
C ILE A 12 -27.11 13.41 -12.18
N LEU A 13 -27.50 12.78 -13.30
CA LEU A 13 -26.57 12.43 -14.37
C LEU A 13 -25.96 13.69 -15.04
N MET A 14 -26.73 14.77 -15.16
CA MET A 14 -26.20 16.04 -15.67
C MET A 14 -25.23 16.69 -14.69
N ASP A 15 -25.53 16.63 -13.38
CA ASP A 15 -24.60 17.09 -12.34
C ASP A 15 -23.28 16.31 -12.38
N PHE A 16 -23.35 14.99 -12.62
CA PHE A 16 -22.16 14.16 -12.84
C PHE A 16 -21.35 14.61 -14.06
N PHE A 17 -22.02 14.88 -15.20
CA PHE A 17 -21.32 15.37 -16.39
C PHE A 17 -20.65 16.72 -16.15
N ASN A 18 -21.27 17.63 -15.41
CA ASN A 18 -20.70 18.93 -15.08
C ASN A 18 -19.40 18.83 -14.25
N MET A 19 -19.14 17.70 -13.57
CA MET A 19 -17.88 17.44 -12.86
C MET A 19 -16.74 16.95 -13.77
N LEU A 20 -17.03 16.53 -15.00
CA LEU A 20 -16.00 16.08 -15.93
C LEU A 20 -15.21 17.27 -16.50
N PRO A 21 -13.92 17.07 -16.85
CA PRO A 21 -13.17 18.07 -17.58
C PRO A 21 -13.89 18.47 -18.88
N LEU A 22 -14.00 19.78 -19.16
CA LEU A 22 -14.72 20.32 -20.33
C LEU A 22 -14.34 19.65 -21.66
N ARG A 23 -13.07 19.26 -21.82
CA ARG A 23 -12.56 18.60 -23.03
C ARG A 23 -13.09 17.17 -23.23
N GLU A 24 -13.46 16.51 -22.14
CA GLU A 24 -13.93 15.12 -22.12
C GLU A 24 -15.46 15.03 -22.04
N LEU A 25 -16.13 16.11 -21.62
CA LEU A 25 -17.58 16.20 -21.41
C LEU A 25 -18.39 15.64 -22.59
N THR A 26 -18.15 16.17 -23.80
CA THR A 26 -18.92 15.81 -25.00
C THR A 26 -18.70 14.36 -25.42
N ASN A 27 -17.47 13.87 -25.26
CA ASN A 27 -17.09 12.50 -25.61
C ASN A 27 -17.68 11.49 -24.62
N VAL A 28 -17.61 11.78 -23.32
CA VAL A 28 -18.19 10.92 -22.28
C VAL A 28 -19.71 10.92 -22.37
N SER A 29 -20.34 12.07 -22.56
CA SER A 29 -21.81 12.16 -22.66
C SER A 29 -22.34 11.43 -23.89
N SER A 30 -21.69 11.58 -25.06
CA SER A 30 -22.09 10.87 -26.29
C SER A 30 -21.94 9.37 -26.12
N THR A 31 -20.78 8.93 -25.59
CA THR A 31 -20.47 7.52 -25.40
C THR A 31 -21.45 6.85 -24.43
N LEU A 32 -21.77 7.50 -23.30
CA LEU A 32 -22.74 6.97 -22.33
C LEU A 32 -24.17 6.98 -22.85
N THR A 33 -24.55 7.97 -23.67
CA THR A 33 -25.86 8.01 -24.33
C THR A 33 -26.00 6.86 -25.33
N GLU A 34 -24.96 6.60 -26.13
CA GLU A 34 -24.96 5.47 -27.06
C GLU A 34 -24.98 4.13 -26.34
N ILE A 35 -24.26 4.00 -25.20
CA ILE A 35 -24.35 2.82 -24.34
C ILE A 35 -25.79 2.66 -23.86
N ARG A 36 -26.38 3.69 -23.25
CA ARG A 36 -27.75 3.66 -22.73
C ARG A 36 -28.76 3.21 -23.77
N ASN A 37 -28.67 3.74 -24.99
CA ASN A 37 -29.59 3.40 -26.09
C ASN A 37 -29.45 1.95 -26.58
N SER A 38 -28.35 1.27 -26.24
CA SER A 38 -28.10 -0.14 -26.57
C SER A 38 -28.48 -1.12 -25.46
N LEU A 39 -28.89 -0.61 -24.28
CA LEU A 39 -29.24 -1.42 -23.12
C LEU A 39 -30.72 -1.80 -23.17
N ASN A 40 -30.98 -3.11 -23.15
CA ASN A 40 -32.31 -3.68 -22.92
C ASN A 40 -32.35 -4.32 -21.53
N ASP A 41 -33.50 -4.28 -20.86
CA ASP A 41 -33.68 -4.85 -19.50
C ASP A 41 -33.27 -6.32 -19.42
N VAL A 42 -33.57 -7.08 -20.48
CA VAL A 42 -33.07 -8.43 -20.71
C VAL A 42 -31.82 -8.35 -21.59
N ILE A 43 -30.75 -8.99 -21.13
CA ILE A 43 -29.46 -8.95 -21.82
C ILE A 43 -29.45 -10.02 -22.94
N PRO A 44 -29.37 -9.63 -24.23
CA PRO A 44 -29.39 -10.56 -25.34
C PRO A 44 -28.06 -11.32 -25.47
N ASN A 45 -28.12 -12.63 -25.73
CA ASN A 45 -26.96 -13.50 -25.87
C ASN A 45 -26.19 -13.33 -27.20
N THR A 46 -26.70 -12.56 -28.16
CA THR A 46 -26.25 -12.57 -29.56
C THR A 46 -25.70 -11.24 -30.09
N ASN A 47 -25.74 -10.15 -29.32
CA ASN A 47 -25.29 -8.85 -29.82
C ASN A 47 -23.76 -8.75 -29.94
N PRO A 48 -23.22 -8.21 -31.05
CA PRO A 48 -21.77 -8.02 -31.22
C PRO A 48 -21.23 -6.96 -30.25
N ILE A 49 -20.23 -7.34 -29.47
CA ILE A 49 -19.80 -6.61 -28.27
C ILE A 49 -18.58 -5.72 -28.52
N ALA A 50 -17.91 -5.89 -29.66
CA ALA A 50 -16.69 -5.16 -30.00
C ALA A 50 -16.90 -3.63 -29.97
N SER A 51 -18.07 -3.16 -30.40
CA SER A 51 -18.45 -1.74 -30.39
C SER A 51 -18.61 -1.20 -28.96
N PHE A 52 -19.33 -1.93 -28.10
CA PHE A 52 -19.50 -1.59 -26.68
C PHE A 52 -18.16 -1.54 -25.95
N LEU A 53 -17.27 -2.48 -26.27
CA LEU A 53 -15.96 -2.59 -25.65
C LEU A 53 -15.05 -1.40 -25.96
N CYS A 54 -15.06 -0.94 -27.22
CA CYS A 54 -14.34 0.25 -27.62
C CYS A 54 -14.83 1.47 -26.83
N LYS A 55 -16.15 1.59 -26.63
CA LYS A 55 -16.77 2.66 -25.85
C LYS A 55 -16.34 2.63 -24.38
N VAL A 56 -16.38 1.46 -23.73
CA VAL A 56 -15.94 1.35 -22.33
C VAL A 56 -14.45 1.64 -22.19
N LYS A 57 -13.60 1.18 -23.12
CA LYS A 57 -12.16 1.51 -23.11
C LYS A 57 -11.90 3.01 -23.28
N GLN A 58 -12.69 3.69 -24.11
CA GLN A 58 -12.61 5.15 -24.25
C GLN A 58 -12.95 5.84 -22.93
N LEU A 59 -14.02 5.41 -22.24
CA LEU A 59 -14.37 5.94 -20.92
C LEU A 59 -13.27 5.66 -19.88
N GLN A 60 -12.72 4.45 -19.85
CA GLN A 60 -11.64 4.06 -18.94
C GLN A 60 -10.44 5.03 -19.01
N LEU A 61 -10.00 5.42 -20.21
CA LEU A 61 -8.89 6.35 -20.40
C LEU A 61 -9.14 7.74 -19.80
N VAL A 62 -10.40 8.16 -19.73
CA VAL A 62 -10.80 9.41 -19.08
C VAL A 62 -10.78 9.25 -17.56
N PHE A 63 -11.40 8.19 -17.05
CA PHE A 63 -11.53 7.95 -15.61
C PHE A 63 -10.19 7.68 -14.91
N MET A 64 -9.23 7.07 -15.62
CA MET A 64 -7.85 6.87 -15.14
C MET A 64 -7.16 8.16 -14.68
N LYS A 65 -7.52 9.31 -15.26
CA LYS A 65 -6.88 10.61 -15.00
C LYS A 65 -7.56 11.42 -13.90
N ILE A 66 -8.65 10.92 -13.33
CA ILE A 66 -9.43 11.64 -12.31
C ILE A 66 -8.71 11.60 -10.97
N SER A 67 -8.39 12.79 -10.45
CA SER A 67 -7.76 12.96 -9.13
C SER A 67 -8.65 12.44 -7.99
N ILE A 68 -8.04 12.03 -6.88
CA ILE A 68 -8.77 11.49 -5.72
C ILE A 68 -9.82 12.47 -5.17
N VAL A 69 -9.54 13.77 -5.16
CA VAL A 69 -10.47 14.79 -4.62
C VAL A 69 -11.74 14.87 -5.47
N LEU A 70 -11.59 14.93 -6.79
CA LEU A 70 -12.73 14.95 -7.72
C LEU A 70 -13.47 13.62 -7.69
N ARG A 71 -12.74 12.51 -7.53
CA ARG A 71 -13.30 11.16 -7.39
C ARG A 71 -14.31 11.08 -6.24
N LYS A 72 -13.92 11.57 -5.05
CA LYS A 72 -14.79 11.60 -3.85
C LYS A 72 -16.11 12.32 -4.12
N GLN A 73 -16.04 13.48 -4.77
CA GLN A 73 -17.22 14.28 -5.12
C GLN A 73 -18.11 13.57 -6.14
N MET A 74 -17.51 12.98 -7.18
CA MET A 74 -18.24 12.22 -8.19
C MET A 74 -18.92 10.98 -7.61
N LYS A 75 -18.28 10.25 -6.69
CA LYS A 75 -18.88 9.08 -6.03
C LYS A 75 -20.16 9.44 -5.28
N SER A 76 -20.19 10.55 -4.56
CA SER A 76 -21.39 11.01 -3.86
C SER A 76 -22.57 11.18 -4.82
N ILE A 77 -22.33 11.81 -5.98
CA ILE A 77 -23.36 12.00 -7.02
C ILE A 77 -23.77 10.67 -7.66
N LEU A 78 -22.81 9.79 -7.94
CA LEU A 78 -23.09 8.49 -8.52
C LEU A 78 -23.90 7.59 -7.57
N LEU A 79 -23.65 7.64 -6.27
CA LEU A 79 -24.42 6.91 -5.25
C LEU A 79 -25.85 7.44 -5.13
N GLU A 80 -26.03 8.77 -5.13
CA GLU A 80 -27.37 9.39 -5.18
C GLU A 80 -28.11 8.97 -6.45
N GLY A 81 -27.41 8.96 -7.59
CA GLY A 81 -27.95 8.53 -8.88
C GLY A 81 -28.34 7.06 -8.93
N LEU A 82 -27.55 6.18 -8.30
CA LEU A 82 -27.87 4.76 -8.13
C LEU A 82 -29.17 4.61 -7.35
N GLU A 83 -29.27 5.26 -6.17
CA GLU A 83 -30.45 5.17 -5.33
C GLU A 83 -31.72 5.70 -6.01
N ALA A 84 -31.63 6.84 -6.71
CA ALA A 84 -32.73 7.39 -7.48
C ALA A 84 -33.14 6.48 -8.66
N SER A 85 -32.18 5.78 -9.27
CA SER A 85 -32.44 4.94 -10.45
C SER A 85 -33.10 3.60 -10.12
N LEU A 86 -32.96 3.11 -8.88
CA LEU A 86 -33.55 1.83 -8.45
C LEU A 86 -35.06 1.76 -8.72
N GLU A 87 -35.78 2.88 -8.55
CA GLU A 87 -37.24 2.94 -8.74
C GLU A 87 -37.68 3.35 -10.16
N ILE A 88 -36.76 3.87 -10.97
CA ILE A 88 -37.11 4.60 -12.20
C ILE A 88 -36.68 3.85 -13.46
N SER A 89 -35.42 3.39 -13.55
CA SER A 89 -34.90 2.80 -14.77
C SER A 89 -33.67 1.94 -14.55
N ASN A 90 -33.74 0.66 -14.97
CA ASN A 90 -32.58 -0.25 -14.94
C ASN A 90 -31.46 0.21 -15.89
N SER A 91 -31.80 0.90 -17.00
CA SER A 91 -30.80 1.44 -17.92
C SER A 91 -29.96 2.53 -17.26
N LEU A 92 -30.58 3.43 -16.50
CA LEU A 92 -29.87 4.48 -15.76
C LEU A 92 -29.08 3.89 -14.60
N LEU A 93 -29.66 2.91 -13.89
CA LEU A 93 -28.95 2.16 -12.87
C LEU A 93 -27.64 1.56 -13.42
N CYS A 94 -27.72 0.91 -14.58
CA CYS A 94 -26.56 0.33 -15.26
C CYS A 94 -25.49 1.39 -15.61
N ILE A 95 -25.92 2.57 -16.09
CA ILE A 95 -25.00 3.69 -16.39
C ILE A 95 -24.29 4.18 -15.14
N PHE A 96 -25.01 4.39 -14.04
CA PHE A 96 -24.41 4.82 -12.78
C PHE A 96 -23.48 3.75 -12.21
N THR A 97 -23.87 2.47 -12.26
CA THR A 97 -23.01 1.35 -11.85
C THR A 97 -21.73 1.30 -12.69
N LEU A 98 -21.84 1.41 -14.02
CA LEU A 98 -20.68 1.42 -14.91
C LEU A 98 -19.72 2.57 -14.57
N CYS A 99 -20.24 3.79 -14.40
CA CYS A 99 -19.41 4.94 -14.06
C CYS A 99 -18.73 4.75 -12.70
N LEU A 100 -19.44 4.24 -11.69
CA LEU A 100 -18.88 4.00 -10.36
C LEU A 100 -17.78 2.92 -10.39
N CYS A 101 -18.03 1.80 -11.07
CA CYS A 101 -17.04 0.73 -11.26
C CYS A 101 -15.80 1.24 -12.01
N LEU A 102 -15.98 2.00 -13.09
CA LEU A 102 -14.86 2.59 -13.84
C LEU A 102 -14.06 3.57 -12.97
N LEU A 103 -14.73 4.34 -12.13
CA LEU A 103 -14.08 5.30 -11.23
C LEU A 103 -13.19 4.61 -10.20
N GLU A 104 -13.57 3.44 -9.70
CA GLU A 104 -12.80 2.68 -8.69
C GLU A 104 -11.73 1.77 -9.27
N LEU A 105 -12.04 1.12 -10.41
CA LEU A 105 -11.21 0.09 -10.99
C LEU A 105 -10.30 0.62 -12.09
N SER A 106 -10.61 1.78 -12.67
CA SER A 106 -9.72 2.44 -13.63
C SER A 106 -8.81 3.46 -12.95
N ALA A 107 -9.09 3.86 -11.72
CA ALA A 107 -8.23 4.79 -11.00
C ALA A 107 -6.80 4.30 -10.93
N LEU A 108 -5.85 5.19 -11.24
CA LEU A 108 -4.47 5.06 -10.77
C LEU A 108 -4.51 5.24 -9.25
N ARG A 109 -4.62 4.14 -8.52
CA ARG A 109 -4.64 4.17 -7.05
C ARG A 109 -3.30 4.69 -6.56
N ASN A 110 -3.35 5.72 -5.72
CA ASN A 110 -2.13 6.26 -5.14
C ASN A 110 -1.63 5.32 -4.04
N CYS A 111 -0.66 4.47 -4.34
CA CYS A 111 -0.01 3.59 -3.37
C CYS A 111 0.59 4.37 -2.18
N ASP A 112 0.99 5.61 -2.40
CA ASP A 112 1.61 6.46 -1.38
C ASP A 112 0.57 7.06 -0.42
N ARG A 113 -0.72 7.10 -0.77
CA ARG A 113 -1.83 7.54 0.10
C ARG A 113 -2.92 6.49 0.16
N SER A 114 -2.51 5.23 0.31
CA SER A 114 -3.42 4.11 0.47
C SER A 114 -4.31 4.25 1.69
N ASP A 115 -3.92 5.04 2.70
CA ASP A 115 -4.77 5.45 3.83
C ASP A 115 -6.04 6.19 3.37
N LEU A 116 -5.87 7.22 2.52
CA LEU A 116 -6.98 8.03 2.02
C LEU A 116 -7.84 7.28 1.01
N GLU A 117 -7.22 6.43 0.19
CA GLU A 117 -7.92 5.55 -0.76
C GLU A 117 -8.71 4.48 0.01
N SER A 118 -8.13 3.89 1.06
CA SER A 118 -8.80 2.90 1.92
C SER A 118 -10.02 3.49 2.62
N GLU A 119 -9.91 4.68 3.20
CA GLU A 119 -11.03 5.35 3.87
C GLU A 119 -12.16 5.69 2.88
N ASP A 120 -11.81 6.17 1.70
CA ASP A 120 -12.77 6.51 0.63
C ASP A 120 -13.54 5.28 0.12
N ILE A 121 -12.81 4.18 -0.14
CA ILE A 121 -13.43 2.92 -0.54
C ILE A 121 -14.32 2.39 0.60
N TRP A 122 -13.85 2.44 1.84
CA TRP A 122 -14.58 1.94 2.99
C TRP A 122 -15.90 2.67 3.23
N THR A 123 -15.87 4.01 3.19
CA THR A 123 -17.08 4.84 3.29
C THR A 123 -18.07 4.54 2.17
N THR A 124 -17.57 4.30 0.95
CA THR A 124 -18.42 3.91 -0.18
C THR A 124 -19.05 2.53 0.02
N ILE A 125 -18.31 1.55 0.53
CA ILE A 125 -18.82 0.21 0.87
C ILE A 125 -19.93 0.30 1.92
N GLN A 126 -19.74 1.11 2.97
CA GLN A 126 -20.76 1.31 4.00
C GLN A 126 -22.06 1.88 3.42
N MET A 127 -21.96 2.84 2.50
CA MET A 127 -23.12 3.40 1.79
C MET A 127 -23.82 2.36 0.92
N LEU A 128 -23.05 1.54 0.18
CA LEU A 128 -23.60 0.48 -0.68
C LEU A 128 -24.34 -0.58 0.14
N ASN A 129 -23.72 -1.08 1.21
CA ASN A 129 -24.29 -2.10 2.09
C ASN A 129 -25.54 -1.60 2.84
N SER A 130 -25.61 -0.32 3.18
CA SER A 130 -26.73 0.23 3.95
C SER A 130 -27.95 0.60 3.09
N SER A 131 -27.73 1.10 1.87
CA SER A 131 -28.80 1.76 1.10
C SER A 131 -29.11 1.13 -0.26
N ILE A 132 -28.10 0.61 -0.97
CA ILE A 132 -28.23 0.21 -2.38
C ILE A 132 -28.34 -1.31 -2.54
N LEU A 133 -27.38 -2.07 -1.99
CA LEU A 133 -27.33 -3.53 -2.15
C LEU A 133 -28.56 -4.24 -1.56
N PRO A 134 -29.06 -3.91 -0.35
CA PRO A 134 -30.26 -4.56 0.19
C PRO A 134 -31.49 -4.38 -0.72
N LYS A 135 -31.70 -3.17 -1.24
CA LYS A 135 -32.81 -2.87 -2.16
C LYS A 135 -32.68 -3.62 -3.49
N LEU A 136 -31.46 -3.75 -4.01
CA LEU A 136 -31.19 -4.57 -5.19
C LEU A 136 -31.49 -6.04 -4.94
N CYS A 137 -31.05 -6.60 -3.80
CA CYS A 137 -31.34 -7.98 -3.43
C CYS A 137 -32.85 -8.25 -3.40
N GLU A 138 -33.61 -7.38 -2.72
CA GLU A 138 -35.07 -7.50 -2.64
C GLU A 138 -35.72 -7.48 -4.02
N LYS A 139 -35.32 -6.54 -4.89
CA LYS A 139 -35.86 -6.43 -6.25
C LYS A 139 -35.51 -7.62 -7.12
N ILE A 140 -34.29 -8.15 -7.02
CA ILE A 140 -33.87 -9.35 -7.76
C ILE A 140 -34.69 -10.56 -7.29
N LYS A 141 -34.89 -10.75 -5.98
CA LYS A 141 -35.73 -11.84 -5.42
C LYS A 141 -37.19 -11.78 -5.91
N GLN A 142 -37.69 -10.59 -6.23
CA GLN A 142 -39.04 -10.40 -6.76
C GLN A 142 -39.15 -10.66 -8.27
N GLN A 143 -38.03 -10.81 -9.01
CA GLN A 143 -38.05 -11.06 -10.44
C GLN A 143 -38.55 -12.46 -10.76
N LYS A 144 -39.63 -12.56 -11.54
CA LYS A 144 -40.21 -13.83 -12.02
C LYS A 144 -39.70 -14.21 -13.42
N THR A 145 -38.43 -13.95 -13.71
CA THR A 145 -37.81 -14.26 -15.01
C THR A 145 -36.58 -15.11 -14.81
N ASN A 146 -36.30 -15.97 -15.80
CA ASN A 146 -35.08 -16.79 -15.85
C ASN A 146 -34.05 -16.23 -16.84
N LEU A 147 -34.29 -15.03 -17.37
CA LEU A 147 -33.41 -14.40 -18.35
C LEU A 147 -32.43 -13.44 -17.65
N PRO A 148 -31.18 -13.33 -18.12
CA PRO A 148 -30.21 -12.39 -17.57
C PRO A 148 -30.74 -10.95 -17.59
N SER A 149 -30.66 -10.25 -16.45
CA SER A 149 -31.22 -8.91 -16.30
C SER A 149 -30.16 -7.85 -15.99
N LEU A 150 -30.40 -6.60 -16.43
CA LEU A 150 -29.54 -5.46 -16.07
C LEU A 150 -29.49 -5.19 -14.56
N LEU A 151 -30.56 -5.52 -13.84
CA LEU A 151 -30.64 -5.39 -12.40
C LEU A 151 -29.64 -6.32 -11.70
N SER A 152 -29.68 -7.61 -12.04
CA SER A 152 -28.75 -8.61 -11.52
C SER A 152 -27.31 -8.33 -11.96
N TRP A 153 -27.12 -7.86 -13.19
CA TRP A 153 -25.81 -7.39 -13.65
C TRP A 153 -25.26 -6.24 -12.79
N SER A 154 -26.08 -5.23 -12.50
CA SER A 154 -25.66 -4.05 -11.74
C SER A 154 -25.24 -4.44 -10.32
N TYR A 155 -26.01 -5.34 -9.69
CA TYR A 155 -25.67 -5.92 -8.39
C TYR A 155 -24.33 -6.65 -8.42
N CYS A 156 -24.16 -7.62 -9.32
CA CYS A 156 -22.93 -8.41 -9.43
C CYS A 156 -21.69 -7.55 -9.75
N MET A 157 -21.83 -6.48 -10.54
CA MET A 157 -20.71 -5.57 -10.81
C MET A 157 -20.29 -4.76 -9.59
N LEU A 158 -21.24 -4.26 -8.81
CA LEU A 158 -20.95 -3.51 -7.59
C LEU A 158 -20.24 -4.41 -6.60
N GLU A 159 -20.77 -5.62 -6.35
CA GLU A 159 -20.13 -6.60 -5.48
C GLU A 159 -18.71 -6.92 -5.95
N PHE A 160 -18.56 -7.31 -7.22
CA PHE A 160 -17.26 -7.66 -7.79
C PHE A 160 -16.24 -6.53 -7.60
N SER A 161 -16.63 -5.32 -7.97
CA SER A 161 -15.73 -4.16 -7.99
C SER A 161 -15.28 -3.80 -6.59
N TYR A 162 -16.21 -3.72 -5.64
CA TYR A 162 -15.89 -3.34 -4.27
C TYR A 162 -15.21 -4.45 -3.48
N TYR A 163 -15.48 -5.72 -3.80
CA TYR A 163 -14.68 -6.84 -3.27
C TYR A 163 -13.25 -6.83 -3.82
N ALA A 164 -13.06 -6.51 -5.10
CA ALA A 164 -11.72 -6.31 -5.65
C ALA A 164 -11.02 -5.11 -4.98
N CYS A 165 -11.78 -4.08 -4.58
CA CYS A 165 -11.24 -2.97 -3.80
C CYS A 165 -10.82 -3.41 -2.39
N THR A 166 -11.58 -4.26 -1.70
CA THR A 166 -11.23 -4.76 -0.35
C THR A 166 -10.01 -5.68 -0.39
N GLU A 167 -9.91 -6.56 -1.39
CA GLU A 167 -8.70 -7.36 -1.66
C GLU A 167 -7.47 -6.45 -1.83
N TRP A 168 -7.60 -5.35 -2.58
CA TRP A 168 -6.53 -4.39 -2.73
C TRP A 168 -6.19 -3.70 -1.40
N ILE A 169 -7.17 -3.20 -0.64
CA ILE A 169 -6.95 -2.57 0.69
C ILE A 169 -6.16 -3.52 1.61
N TYR A 170 -6.57 -4.79 1.63
CA TYR A 170 -5.92 -5.82 2.42
C TYR A 170 -4.47 -6.05 1.98
N SER A 171 -4.22 -6.15 0.67
CA SER A 171 -2.86 -6.27 0.11
C SER A 171 -1.98 -5.06 0.47
N GLN A 172 -2.57 -3.88 0.62
CA GLN A 172 -1.86 -2.67 1.04
C GLN A 172 -1.72 -2.54 2.57
N GLY A 173 -2.17 -3.50 3.38
CA GLY A 173 -2.06 -3.45 4.85
C GLY A 173 -2.69 -2.19 5.48
N CYS A 174 -3.54 -1.47 4.75
CA CYS A 174 -4.14 -0.19 5.16
C CYS A 174 -5.58 -0.42 5.58
N LYS A 175 -5.78 -1.24 6.62
CA LYS A 175 -7.12 -1.55 7.13
C LYS A 175 -7.79 -0.26 7.64
N PRO A 176 -8.99 0.08 7.15
CA PRO A 176 -9.72 1.28 7.57
C PRO A 176 -10.22 1.17 9.03
N SER A 177 -10.47 -0.04 9.51
CA SER A 177 -10.86 -0.34 10.88
C SER A 177 -10.26 -1.66 11.36
N LEU A 178 -10.22 -1.85 12.68
CA LEU A 178 -9.86 -3.14 13.31
C LEU A 178 -10.86 -4.26 12.96
N SER A 179 -12.11 -3.89 12.66
CA SER A 179 -13.19 -4.79 12.23
C SER A 179 -13.18 -5.12 10.73
N PHE A 180 -12.22 -4.59 9.96
CA PHE A 180 -12.15 -4.81 8.53
C PHE A 180 -11.75 -6.26 8.22
N ASP A 181 -12.67 -6.98 7.59
CA ASP A 181 -12.48 -8.33 7.09
C ASP A 181 -12.89 -8.40 5.62
N ILE A 182 -11.99 -8.88 4.74
CA ILE A 182 -12.22 -8.99 3.30
C ILE A 182 -13.53 -9.73 3.02
N HIS A 183 -13.77 -10.82 3.74
CA HIS A 183 -14.88 -11.73 3.47
C HIS A 183 -16.25 -11.17 3.90
N ASN A 184 -16.26 -10.27 4.89
CA ASN A 184 -17.49 -9.73 5.47
C ASN A 184 -17.71 -8.23 5.15
N SER A 185 -16.77 -7.59 4.46
CA SER A 185 -16.84 -6.16 4.15
C SER A 185 -17.91 -5.82 3.12
N VAL A 186 -18.12 -6.68 2.12
CA VAL A 186 -19.18 -6.53 1.11
C VAL A 186 -20.23 -7.59 1.39
N VAL A 187 -21.46 -7.18 1.70
CA VAL A 187 -22.54 -8.11 2.04
C VAL A 187 -22.98 -8.84 0.78
N LEU A 188 -22.56 -10.09 0.65
CA LEU A 188 -22.90 -10.93 -0.49
C LEU A 188 -23.98 -11.95 -0.11
N ASP A 189 -25.11 -11.88 -0.78
CA ASP A 189 -26.22 -12.81 -0.58
C ASP A 189 -26.08 -13.99 -1.57
N GLU A 190 -25.66 -15.15 -1.06
CA GLU A 190 -25.47 -16.36 -1.86
C GLU A 190 -26.74 -16.77 -2.62
N ILE A 191 -27.92 -16.45 -2.08
CA ILE A 191 -29.23 -16.73 -2.71
C ILE A 191 -29.37 -15.92 -4.01
N ILE A 192 -28.81 -14.70 -4.06
CA ILE A 192 -28.84 -13.87 -5.25
C ILE A 192 -27.88 -14.42 -6.31
N LEU A 193 -26.70 -14.90 -5.94
CA LEU A 193 -25.74 -15.44 -6.89
C LEU A 193 -26.30 -16.63 -7.70
N ASP A 194 -27.09 -17.48 -7.04
CA ASP A 194 -27.75 -18.63 -7.66
C ASP A 194 -29.03 -18.26 -8.42
N HIS A 195 -29.50 -17.01 -8.33
CA HIS A 195 -30.70 -16.56 -9.02
C HIS A 195 -30.54 -16.68 -10.56
N PRO A 196 -31.55 -17.17 -11.29
CA PRO A 196 -31.43 -17.46 -12.73
C PRO A 196 -31.22 -16.23 -13.61
N THR A 197 -31.54 -15.04 -13.11
CA THR A 197 -31.28 -13.75 -13.80
C THR A 197 -29.83 -13.29 -13.69
N VAL A 198 -29.01 -13.93 -12.86
CA VAL A 198 -27.58 -13.64 -12.79
C VAL A 198 -26.88 -14.23 -14.01
N PRO A 199 -26.12 -13.40 -14.76
CA PRO A 199 -25.25 -13.85 -15.82
C PRO A 199 -24.34 -15.01 -15.38
N VAL A 200 -24.37 -16.13 -16.11
CA VAL A 200 -23.64 -17.35 -15.78
C VAL A 200 -22.16 -17.08 -15.51
N ILE A 201 -21.52 -16.23 -16.31
CA ILE A 201 -20.08 -15.97 -16.17
C ILE A 201 -19.78 -15.08 -14.94
N MET A 202 -20.63 -14.11 -14.63
CA MET A 202 -20.50 -13.33 -13.39
C MET A 202 -20.63 -14.22 -12.15
N ARG A 203 -21.57 -15.18 -12.17
CA ARG A 203 -21.70 -16.18 -11.10
C ARG A 203 -20.39 -16.95 -10.90
N HIS A 204 -19.81 -17.49 -11.96
CA HIS A 204 -18.55 -18.24 -11.88
C HIS A 204 -17.39 -17.39 -11.34
N VAL A 205 -17.32 -16.14 -11.79
CA VAL A 205 -16.31 -15.18 -11.36
C VAL A 205 -16.45 -14.82 -9.88
N LEU A 206 -17.66 -14.48 -9.43
CA LEU A 206 -17.92 -14.11 -8.04
C LEU A 206 -17.64 -15.31 -7.11
N TYR A 207 -18.04 -16.53 -7.50
CA TYR A 207 -17.63 -17.73 -6.77
C TYR A 207 -16.12 -17.95 -6.75
N ALA A 208 -15.41 -17.66 -7.84
CA ALA A 208 -13.95 -17.71 -7.85
C ALA A 208 -13.34 -16.66 -6.93
N GLN A 209 -13.92 -15.47 -6.86
CA GLN A 209 -13.48 -14.39 -5.97
C GLN A 209 -13.71 -14.73 -4.49
N ILE A 210 -14.91 -15.18 -4.12
CA ILE A 210 -15.23 -15.63 -2.75
C ILE A 210 -14.31 -16.76 -2.29
N ARG A 211 -14.00 -17.70 -3.19
CA ARG A 211 -13.12 -18.85 -2.91
C ARG A 211 -11.62 -18.50 -3.00
N ASN A 212 -11.29 -17.22 -3.13
CA ASN A 212 -9.93 -16.72 -3.30
C ASN A 212 -9.12 -17.44 -4.42
N LYS A 213 -9.81 -17.78 -5.51
CA LYS A 213 -9.21 -18.41 -6.70
C LYS A 213 -8.80 -17.34 -7.71
N PRO A 214 -7.75 -17.58 -8.52
CA PRO A 214 -7.36 -16.67 -9.60
C PRO A 214 -8.54 -16.40 -10.54
N TYR A 215 -8.58 -15.19 -11.09
CA TYR A 215 -9.67 -14.79 -11.97
C TYR A 215 -9.67 -15.65 -13.24
N LEU A 216 -10.80 -16.29 -13.53
CA LEU A 216 -10.95 -17.12 -14.71
C LEU A 216 -10.80 -16.26 -15.97
N THR A 217 -9.95 -16.67 -16.90
CA THR A 217 -9.89 -16.07 -18.23
C THR A 217 -11.05 -16.64 -19.04
N PRO A 218 -12.03 -15.84 -19.47
CA PRO A 218 -13.19 -16.37 -20.17
C PRO A 218 -12.79 -16.94 -21.54
N PRO A 219 -13.41 -18.05 -22.00
CA PRO A 219 -13.17 -18.61 -23.33
C PRO A 219 -13.57 -17.63 -24.44
N THR A 220 -13.04 -17.87 -25.64
CA THR A 220 -13.00 -16.93 -26.79
C THR A 220 -14.35 -16.49 -27.37
N SER A 221 -15.46 -17.19 -27.08
CA SER A 221 -16.82 -16.82 -27.49
C SER A 221 -17.49 -15.95 -26.43
N ARG A 222 -17.36 -14.63 -26.55
CA ARG A 222 -17.72 -13.68 -25.48
C ARG A 222 -19.18 -13.20 -25.57
N THR A 223 -19.81 -12.95 -24.43
CA THR A 223 -21.07 -12.20 -24.22
C THR A 223 -20.78 -10.78 -23.69
N LEU A 224 -21.75 -9.84 -23.77
CA LEU A 224 -21.62 -8.45 -23.28
C LEU A 224 -21.15 -8.39 -21.81
N LEU A 225 -21.58 -9.36 -21.04
CA LEU A 225 -21.34 -9.56 -19.62
C LEU A 225 -19.87 -9.92 -19.32
N ASP A 226 -19.26 -10.76 -20.17
CA ASP A 226 -17.87 -11.22 -20.03
C ASP A 226 -16.87 -10.09 -20.29
N LEU A 227 -17.34 -9.08 -21.02
CA LEU A 227 -16.55 -7.93 -21.45
C LEU A 227 -16.63 -6.76 -20.49
N MET A 228 -17.79 -6.50 -19.87
CA MET A 228 -17.90 -5.51 -18.81
C MET A 228 -17.01 -5.88 -17.62
N PHE A 229 -16.98 -7.18 -17.31
CA PHE A 229 -16.03 -7.76 -16.37
C PHE A 229 -14.56 -7.62 -16.83
N SER A 230 -14.24 -8.00 -18.07
CA SER A 230 -12.88 -7.88 -18.61
C SER A 230 -12.39 -6.42 -18.70
N SER A 231 -13.26 -5.45 -18.95
CA SER A 231 -12.91 -4.02 -19.03
C SER A 231 -12.63 -3.38 -17.67
N ALA A 232 -13.38 -3.76 -16.64
CA ALA A 232 -13.14 -3.40 -15.24
C ALA A 232 -11.82 -3.99 -14.70
N VAL A 233 -11.43 -5.17 -15.19
CA VAL A 233 -10.25 -5.89 -14.71
C VAL A 233 -9.00 -5.63 -15.57
N SER A 234 -9.09 -5.40 -16.88
CA SER A 234 -7.91 -5.54 -17.79
C SER A 234 -6.73 -4.61 -17.55
N SER A 235 -6.90 -3.38 -17.04
CA SER A 235 -5.76 -2.52 -16.70
C SER A 235 -5.13 -2.87 -15.35
N ASN A 236 -5.90 -3.46 -14.44
CA ASN A 236 -5.50 -3.80 -13.07
C ASN A 236 -5.44 -5.31 -12.82
N ALA A 237 -5.57 -6.14 -13.86
CA ALA A 237 -5.64 -7.61 -13.75
C ALA A 237 -4.36 -8.17 -13.13
N GLY A 238 -3.21 -7.59 -13.46
CA GLY A 238 -1.93 -7.93 -12.85
C GLY A 238 -1.90 -7.61 -11.35
N ILE A 239 -2.42 -6.44 -10.96
CA ILE A 239 -2.51 -6.00 -9.56
C ILE A 239 -3.49 -6.90 -8.79
N LEU A 240 -4.68 -7.13 -9.32
CA LEU A 240 -5.72 -7.97 -8.69
C LEU A 240 -5.31 -9.45 -8.62
N ASN A 241 -4.64 -9.99 -9.64
CA ASN A 241 -4.07 -11.33 -9.57
C ASN A 241 -2.92 -11.40 -8.55
N SER A 242 -2.10 -10.34 -8.41
CA SER A 242 -1.08 -10.26 -7.35
C SER A 242 -1.64 -10.07 -5.94
N CYS A 243 -2.89 -9.63 -5.79
CA CYS A 243 -3.58 -9.61 -4.49
C CYS A 243 -4.01 -11.01 -4.05
N LYS A 244 -4.37 -11.88 -5.00
CA LYS A 244 -4.83 -13.26 -4.75
C LYS A 244 -3.68 -14.24 -4.66
N CYS A 245 -2.73 -14.12 -5.58
CA CYS A 245 -1.41 -14.66 -5.43
C CYS A 245 -0.60 -13.60 -4.69
N GLN A 246 -0.75 -13.52 -3.37
CA GLN A 246 0.42 -13.11 -2.60
C GLN A 246 1.52 -14.03 -3.12
N LYS A 247 2.50 -13.46 -3.84
CA LYS A 247 3.83 -14.01 -3.69
C LYS A 247 4.01 -13.94 -2.19
N THR A 248 3.89 -15.08 -1.51
CA THR A 248 4.85 -15.37 -0.48
C THR A 248 6.16 -15.02 -1.15
N TYR A 249 6.63 -13.80 -0.93
CA TYR A 249 8.03 -13.60 -0.82
C TYR A 249 8.39 -14.60 0.28
N GLY A 250 8.69 -15.83 -0.13
CA GLY A 250 9.75 -16.52 0.54
C GLY A 250 10.87 -15.51 0.56
N SER A 251 11.57 -15.45 1.67
CA SER A 251 12.79 -14.66 1.87
C SER A 251 13.82 -14.74 0.73
N TYR A 252 13.55 -15.54 -0.32
CA TYR A 252 14.34 -15.82 -1.51
C TYR A 252 13.89 -15.07 -2.78
N ASP A 253 12.69 -14.46 -2.83
CA ASP A 253 12.09 -13.98 -4.09
C ASP A 253 12.21 -12.46 -4.34
N CYS A 254 12.89 -11.74 -3.45
CA CYS A 254 13.40 -10.41 -3.74
C CYS A 254 14.75 -10.55 -4.43
N SER A 255 14.90 -10.06 -5.67
CA SER A 255 16.16 -10.12 -6.42
C SER A 255 17.30 -9.27 -5.82
N LEU A 256 17.14 -8.82 -4.58
CA LEU A 256 18.07 -8.05 -3.77
C LEU A 256 18.01 -8.40 -2.26
N GLU A 257 17.36 -9.51 -1.86
CA GLU A 257 17.50 -10.04 -0.49
C GLU A 257 18.60 -11.11 -0.48
N PHE A 258 19.81 -10.68 -0.11
CA PHE A 258 20.77 -11.57 0.50
C PHE A 258 20.13 -12.12 1.78
N ASP A 259 20.13 -13.45 1.90
CA ASP A 259 19.87 -14.19 3.12
C ASP A 259 20.31 -13.35 4.32
N GLU A 260 19.36 -13.07 5.22
CA GLU A 260 19.75 -12.65 6.56
C GLU A 260 20.77 -13.68 7.03
N PRO A 261 22.05 -13.32 7.23
CA PRO A 261 23.02 -14.32 7.64
C PRO A 261 22.42 -14.90 8.91
N PRO A 262 22.27 -16.24 9.01
CA PRO A 262 21.83 -16.84 10.25
C PRO A 262 22.73 -16.21 11.30
N VAL A 263 22.11 -15.57 12.29
CA VAL A 263 22.83 -15.10 13.47
C VAL A 263 23.37 -16.37 14.09
N GLN A 264 24.54 -16.81 13.63
CA GLN A 264 25.34 -17.75 14.36
C GLN A 264 25.46 -17.07 15.73
N PRO A 265 25.00 -17.72 16.81
CA PRO A 265 25.17 -17.16 18.12
C PRO A 265 26.64 -16.87 18.24
N ILE A 266 27.00 -15.58 18.21
CA ILE A 266 28.35 -15.14 18.48
C ILE A 266 28.60 -15.75 19.85
N LYS A 267 29.58 -16.66 19.95
CA LYS A 267 30.14 -17.02 21.24
C LYS A 267 30.75 -15.73 21.76
N VAL A 268 29.93 -14.94 22.44
CA VAL A 268 30.34 -13.78 23.19
C VAL A 268 31.07 -14.35 24.39
N GLU A 269 32.35 -14.64 24.22
CA GLU A 269 33.27 -14.71 25.34
C GLU A 269 33.47 -13.30 25.86
N ARG A 270 32.48 -12.82 26.64
CA ARG A 270 32.61 -11.87 27.74
C ARG A 270 31.23 -11.63 28.34
N LYS A 271 31.14 -11.95 29.63
CA LYS A 271 29.96 -11.85 30.49
C LYS A 271 29.31 -10.47 30.39
N ILE A 272 28.26 -10.36 29.59
CA ILE A 272 27.18 -9.40 29.83
C ILE A 272 26.17 -10.16 30.66
N ASN A 273 25.83 -9.63 31.85
CA ASN A 273 24.96 -10.29 32.81
C ASN A 273 23.64 -10.76 32.15
N PRO A 274 23.28 -12.05 32.23
CA PRO A 274 22.10 -12.62 31.57
C PRO A 274 20.86 -12.45 32.45
N VAL A 275 20.44 -11.22 32.74
CA VAL A 275 19.28 -10.95 33.61
C VAL A 275 18.04 -10.45 32.86
N LEU A 276 18.10 -10.24 31.54
CA LEU A 276 16.98 -9.64 30.78
C LEU A 276 16.28 -10.59 29.81
N THR A 277 16.36 -11.91 30.01
CA THR A 277 15.81 -12.87 29.04
C THR A 277 14.42 -13.44 29.32
N ASP A 278 13.74 -13.15 30.45
CA ASP A 278 12.49 -13.87 30.74
C ASP A 278 11.29 -13.07 31.32
N SER A 279 11.28 -11.72 31.35
CA SER A 279 10.14 -11.02 32.00
C SER A 279 9.87 -9.55 31.61
N LEU A 280 10.09 -9.13 30.36
CA LEU A 280 9.62 -7.82 29.93
C LEU A 280 8.25 -7.96 29.27
N HIS A 281 7.19 -7.64 30.02
CA HIS A 281 5.82 -7.55 29.51
C HIS A 281 5.40 -6.12 29.16
N GLU A 282 6.10 -5.10 29.69
CA GLU A 282 5.74 -3.68 29.52
C GLU A 282 7.00 -2.80 29.45
N LEU A 283 6.85 -1.61 28.85
CA LEU A 283 7.89 -0.57 28.85
C LEU A 283 7.92 0.16 30.21
N PRO A 284 9.09 0.67 30.65
CA PRO A 284 9.18 1.48 31.86
C PRO A 284 8.28 2.73 31.79
N SER A 285 7.69 3.14 32.91
CA SER A 285 6.89 4.39 32.99
C SER A 285 7.66 5.61 32.51
N ASP A 286 8.96 5.64 32.78
CA ASP A 286 9.84 6.78 32.52
C ASP A 286 10.50 6.65 31.13
N PHE A 287 9.94 5.84 30.22
CA PHE A 287 10.53 5.52 28.92
C PHE A 287 10.85 6.78 28.09
N GLN A 288 9.90 7.72 27.99
CA GLN A 288 10.07 8.94 27.20
C GLN A 288 11.15 9.85 27.78
N ASP A 289 11.16 10.05 29.09
CA ASP A 289 12.15 10.86 29.81
C ASP A 289 13.55 10.25 29.66
N ASN A 290 13.66 8.93 29.79
CA ASN A 290 14.91 8.21 29.62
C ASN A 290 15.50 8.34 28.20
N LEU A 291 14.66 8.40 27.15
CA LEU A 291 15.14 8.63 25.78
C LEU A 291 15.72 10.06 25.58
N GLN A 292 15.26 11.03 26.38
CA GLN A 292 15.70 12.42 26.27
C GLN A 292 16.90 12.72 27.18
N THR A 293 16.82 12.36 28.46
CA THR A 293 17.81 12.78 29.47
C THR A 293 18.64 11.62 30.03
N GLY A 294 18.22 10.37 29.80
CA GLY A 294 18.88 9.17 30.31
C GLY A 294 20.33 8.99 29.86
N SER A 295 21.03 8.06 30.51
CA SER A 295 22.38 7.64 30.09
C SER A 295 22.32 6.84 28.78
N PHE A 296 23.43 6.70 28.05
CA PHE A 296 23.43 5.90 26.82
C PHE A 296 23.11 4.42 27.06
N GLU A 297 23.51 3.89 28.22
CA GLU A 297 23.13 2.53 28.65
C GLU A 297 21.62 2.42 28.85
N THR A 298 21.01 3.40 29.52
CA THR A 298 19.55 3.46 29.73
C THR A 298 18.80 3.59 28.40
N ILE A 299 19.29 4.43 27.49
CA ILE A 299 18.71 4.60 26.15
C ILE A 299 18.78 3.27 25.38
N LEU A 300 19.94 2.61 25.38
CA LEU A 300 20.12 1.33 24.71
C LEU A 300 19.17 0.24 25.25
N LEU A 301 19.04 0.14 26.58
CA LEU A 301 18.13 -0.81 27.22
C LEU A 301 16.68 -0.56 26.81
N ASN A 302 16.22 0.70 26.84
CA ASN A 302 14.87 1.06 26.45
C ASN A 302 14.58 0.80 24.98
N LEU A 303 15.50 1.15 24.08
CA LEU A 303 15.36 0.88 22.65
C LEU A 303 15.32 -0.63 22.36
N SER A 304 16.15 -1.40 23.06
CA SER A 304 16.18 -2.87 22.95
C SER A 304 14.87 -3.49 23.44
N ALA A 305 14.34 -3.01 24.57
CA ALA A 305 13.06 -3.46 25.11
C ALA A 305 11.92 -3.13 24.14
N LEU A 306 11.86 -1.90 23.60
CA LEU A 306 10.86 -1.53 22.59
C LEU A 306 10.93 -2.45 21.37
N LYS A 307 12.14 -2.71 20.85
CA LYS A 307 12.33 -3.59 19.69
C LYS A 307 11.87 -5.02 19.97
N GLN A 308 12.16 -5.57 21.17
CA GLN A 308 11.75 -6.91 21.56
C GLN A 308 10.23 -7.02 21.74
N LEU A 309 9.61 -6.02 22.35
CA LEU A 309 8.16 -5.98 22.57
C LEU A 309 7.36 -5.74 21.29
N TRP A 310 7.99 -5.21 20.22
CA TRP A 310 7.40 -4.98 18.91
C TRP A 310 7.12 -6.27 18.10
N THR A 311 6.68 -7.34 18.77
CA THR A 311 6.14 -8.56 18.16
C THR A 311 4.61 -8.47 18.02
N SER A 312 4.03 -9.24 17.10
CA SER A 312 2.69 -9.08 16.51
C SER A 312 1.50 -8.80 17.46
N ASP A 313 1.57 -9.22 18.72
CA ASP A 313 0.40 -9.23 19.61
C ASP A 313 0.22 -7.92 20.41
N LEU A 314 1.20 -7.00 20.42
CA LEU A 314 1.23 -5.77 21.25
C LEU A 314 1.38 -4.46 20.45
N GLN A 315 1.17 -4.48 19.13
CA GLN A 315 1.52 -3.34 18.25
C GLN A 315 0.74 -2.05 18.54
N ASP A 316 -0.52 -2.12 18.96
CA ASP A 316 -1.36 -0.92 19.14
C ASP A 316 -1.00 -0.13 20.42
N SER A 317 -0.65 -0.79 21.52
CA SER A 317 -0.25 -0.12 22.77
C SER A 317 1.15 0.50 22.69
N LEU A 318 2.02 -0.07 21.86
CA LEU A 318 3.40 0.39 21.68
C LEU A 318 3.53 1.50 20.63
N LEU A 319 2.47 1.79 19.87
CA LEU A 319 2.49 2.71 18.74
C LEU A 319 2.95 4.12 19.13
N GLU A 320 2.43 4.67 20.23
CA GLU A 320 2.84 5.98 20.74
C GLU A 320 4.31 6.00 21.18
N PRO A 321 4.80 5.05 22.02
CA PRO A 321 6.23 4.90 22.31
C PRO A 321 7.12 4.81 21.07
N LEU A 322 6.70 4.07 20.05
CA LEU A 322 7.45 3.96 18.80
C LEU A 322 7.50 5.31 18.08
N VAL A 323 6.36 5.97 17.85
CA VAL A 323 6.31 7.27 17.17
C VAL A 323 7.16 8.31 17.91
N PHE A 324 7.12 8.31 19.25
CA PHE A 324 7.97 9.17 20.06
C PHE A 324 9.45 8.86 19.83
N THR A 325 9.85 7.59 19.86
CA THR A 325 11.23 7.14 19.62
C THR A 325 11.74 7.57 18.25
N LEU A 326 10.93 7.43 17.20
CA LEU A 326 11.28 7.85 15.84
C LEU A 326 11.52 9.38 15.78
N ARG A 327 10.70 10.19 16.46
CA ARG A 327 10.91 11.65 16.57
C ARG A 327 12.19 12.00 17.31
N GLN A 328 12.55 11.24 18.34
CA GLN A 328 13.78 11.49 19.12
C GLN A 328 15.05 10.99 18.42
N SER A 329 14.95 10.29 17.28
CA SER A 329 16.11 9.72 16.59
C SER A 329 17.19 10.77 16.29
N PRO A 330 16.91 11.97 15.74
CA PRO A 330 17.95 12.96 15.51
C PRO A 330 18.59 13.50 16.79
N PHE A 331 17.81 13.66 17.85
CA PHE A 331 18.31 14.14 19.14
C PHE A 331 19.27 13.12 19.76
N ILE A 332 18.87 11.85 19.84
CA ILE A 332 19.68 10.75 20.38
C ILE A 332 21.00 10.62 19.59
N LEU A 333 20.91 10.60 18.25
CA LEU A 333 22.08 10.47 17.39
C LEU A 333 23.01 11.68 17.46
N LYS A 334 22.47 12.90 17.56
CA LYS A 334 23.28 14.11 17.74
C LYS A 334 24.05 14.08 19.07
N ARG A 335 23.39 13.64 20.15
CA ARG A 335 24.02 13.51 21.47
C ARG A 335 25.15 12.48 21.44
N LEU A 336 24.94 11.31 20.84
CA LEU A 336 25.98 10.29 20.68
C LEU A 336 27.17 10.80 19.86
N ARG A 337 26.92 11.47 18.72
CA ARG A 337 27.98 12.03 17.87
C ARG A 337 28.84 13.06 18.63
N SER A 338 28.21 13.92 19.44
CA SER A 338 28.95 14.92 20.22
C SER A 338 29.93 14.28 21.21
N CYS A 339 29.60 13.14 21.78
CA CYS A 339 30.49 12.40 22.69
C CYS A 339 31.65 11.73 21.95
N LEU A 340 31.50 11.41 20.66
CA LEU A 340 32.57 10.84 19.84
C LEU A 340 33.55 11.90 19.34
N VAL A 341 33.05 13.08 18.96
CA VAL A 341 33.87 14.18 18.42
C VAL A 341 34.69 14.89 19.51
N ASN A 342 34.15 15.02 20.72
CA ASN A 342 34.83 15.75 21.80
C ASN A 342 36.02 15.00 22.42
N ASN A 343 36.20 13.71 22.09
CA ASN A 343 37.28 12.88 22.62
C ASN A 343 38.38 12.71 21.56
N GLN A 344 39.60 13.16 21.83
CA GLN A 344 40.76 13.06 20.92
C GLN A 344 41.09 11.60 20.52
N LYS A 345 40.66 10.62 21.33
CA LYS A 345 40.51 9.22 20.96
C LYS A 345 39.13 8.75 21.41
N PRO A 346 38.27 8.26 20.50
CA PRO A 346 36.94 7.80 20.87
C PRO A 346 37.07 6.59 21.82
N ASP A 347 36.42 6.68 22.97
CA ASP A 347 36.31 5.57 23.93
C ASP A 347 35.58 4.40 23.27
N GLU A 348 36.16 3.19 23.36
CA GLU A 348 35.59 1.97 22.77
C GLU A 348 34.14 1.73 23.24
N THR A 349 33.83 2.08 24.49
CA THR A 349 32.46 1.94 25.02
C THR A 349 31.47 2.90 24.34
N ASN A 350 31.86 4.15 24.11
CA ASN A 350 31.03 5.13 23.42
C ASN A 350 30.84 4.78 21.93
N VAL A 351 31.86 4.20 21.30
CA VAL A 351 31.75 3.67 19.93
C VAL A 351 30.74 2.51 19.88
N GLN A 352 30.82 1.58 20.83
CA GLN A 352 29.86 0.47 20.93
C GLN A 352 28.43 0.95 21.15
N PHE A 353 28.22 1.93 22.05
CA PHE A 353 26.90 2.52 22.26
C PHE A 353 26.37 3.17 20.97
N TYR A 354 27.21 3.92 20.26
CA TYR A 354 26.81 4.54 19.01
C TYR A 354 26.41 3.52 17.95
N GLU A 355 27.21 2.47 17.73
CA GLU A 355 26.91 1.41 16.76
C GLU A 355 25.59 0.70 17.05
N GLN A 356 25.38 0.31 18.31
CA GLN A 356 24.19 -0.45 18.71
C GLN A 356 22.93 0.42 18.64
N ILE A 357 22.97 1.65 19.18
CA ILE A 357 21.83 2.56 19.16
C ILE A 357 21.49 2.97 17.72
N TYR A 358 22.49 3.33 16.91
CA TYR A 358 22.27 3.69 15.51
C TYR A 358 21.60 2.55 14.73
N THR A 359 22.07 1.32 14.93
CA THR A 359 21.52 0.13 14.27
C THR A 359 20.10 -0.19 14.74
N ILE A 360 19.82 -0.13 16.05
CA ILE A 360 18.46 -0.37 16.58
C ILE A 360 17.48 0.68 16.07
N LEU A 361 17.89 1.95 16.03
CA LEU A 361 17.05 3.01 15.47
C LEU A 361 16.74 2.74 13.99
N LEU A 362 17.74 2.37 13.16
CA LEU A 362 17.48 2.00 11.76
C LEU A 362 16.52 0.81 11.64
N GLN A 363 16.62 -0.18 12.51
CA GLN A 363 15.72 -1.33 12.54
C GLN A 363 14.28 -0.93 12.89
N LEU A 364 14.10 -0.06 13.90
CA LEU A 364 12.78 0.47 14.27
C LEU A 364 12.19 1.32 13.14
N TRP A 365 13.01 2.13 12.47
CA TRP A 365 12.61 2.91 11.30
C TRP A 365 12.21 2.02 10.11
N PHE A 366 12.98 0.97 9.85
CA PHE A 366 12.64 -0.04 8.85
C PHE A 366 11.30 -0.72 9.18
N GLN A 367 11.13 -1.19 10.41
CA GLN A 367 9.87 -1.81 10.86
C GLN A 367 8.68 -0.84 10.77
N ALA A 368 8.88 0.43 11.12
CA ALA A 368 7.85 1.45 11.00
C ALA A 368 7.49 1.72 9.53
N ALA A 369 8.47 1.65 8.62
CA ALA A 369 8.25 1.77 7.19
C ALA A 369 7.50 0.56 6.61
N THR A 370 7.93 -0.67 6.94
CA THR A 370 7.28 -1.90 6.47
C THR A 370 5.85 -2.04 6.99
N ASN A 371 5.61 -1.64 8.24
CA ASN A 371 4.27 -1.64 8.85
C ASN A 371 3.43 -0.40 8.49
N ARG A 372 3.92 0.46 7.58
CA ARG A 372 3.24 1.69 7.11
C ARG A 372 2.86 2.68 8.23
N ILE A 373 3.46 2.56 9.41
CA ILE A 373 3.24 3.44 10.57
C ILE A 373 3.65 4.87 10.22
N LEU A 374 4.72 5.01 9.44
CA LEU A 374 5.21 6.31 8.98
C LEU A 374 4.16 7.07 8.16
N LEU A 375 3.30 6.37 7.42
CA LEU A 375 2.27 7.01 6.60
C LEU A 375 1.10 7.52 7.45
N LYS A 376 0.57 6.64 8.31
CA LYS A 376 -0.66 6.90 9.08
C LYS A 376 -0.43 7.85 10.26
N ASN A 377 0.69 7.68 10.97
CA ASN A 377 0.92 8.33 12.26
C ASN A 377 2.09 9.32 12.24
N PHE A 378 2.87 9.35 11.15
CA PHE A 378 4.06 10.19 11.05
C PHE A 378 4.27 10.84 9.67
N PRO A 379 3.29 11.60 9.15
CA PRO A 379 3.25 12.08 7.76
C PRO A 379 4.40 13.01 7.34
N GLN A 380 5.14 13.58 8.30
CA GLN A 380 6.37 14.37 8.07
C GLN A 380 7.64 13.62 8.50
N SER A 381 7.62 12.30 8.45
CA SER A 381 8.74 11.44 8.84
C SER A 381 10.07 11.82 8.17
N TYR A 382 10.03 12.35 6.94
CA TYR A 382 11.20 12.79 6.19
C TYR A 382 12.03 13.87 6.92
N ILE A 383 11.42 14.72 7.76
CA ILE A 383 12.13 15.76 8.51
C ILE A 383 13.12 15.13 9.49
N TRP A 384 12.78 13.97 10.05
CA TRP A 384 13.57 13.28 11.07
C TRP A 384 14.66 12.38 10.48
N LEU A 385 14.70 12.21 9.15
CA LEU A 385 15.80 11.53 8.47
C LEU A 385 17.13 12.29 8.57
N CYS A 386 17.09 13.60 8.83
CA CYS A 386 18.29 14.40 9.07
C CYS A 386 19.19 13.81 10.17
N GLY A 387 18.60 13.09 11.15
CA GLY A 387 19.37 12.41 12.20
C GLY A 387 20.31 11.32 11.71
N PHE A 388 19.96 10.65 10.61
CA PHE A 388 20.75 9.57 10.04
C PHE A 388 21.80 10.04 9.03
N THR A 389 21.68 11.28 8.53
CA THR A 389 22.69 11.88 7.64
C THR A 389 23.99 12.20 8.38
N CYS A 390 25.11 12.19 7.64
CA CYS A 390 26.47 12.29 8.14
C CYS A 390 26.78 11.31 9.30
N PRO A 391 26.52 9.99 9.12
CA PRO A 391 26.89 8.98 10.10
C PRO A 391 28.41 8.91 10.27
N MET A 392 28.87 8.62 11.50
CA MET A 392 30.29 8.53 11.83
C MET A 392 30.85 7.15 11.43
N TYR A 393 30.75 6.77 10.16
CA TYR A 393 31.19 5.46 9.66
C TYR A 393 32.70 5.20 9.86
N GLU A 394 33.49 6.27 9.93
CA GLU A 394 34.94 6.21 10.11
C GLU A 394 35.35 5.68 11.48
N VAL A 395 34.58 5.97 12.53
CA VAL A 395 34.90 5.55 13.90
C VAL A 395 34.31 4.20 14.28
N MET A 396 33.40 3.66 13.46
CA MET A 396 32.78 2.35 13.72
C MET A 396 33.79 1.21 13.52
N SER A 397 33.62 0.13 14.27
CA SER A 397 34.17 -1.19 14.01
C SER A 397 33.75 -1.70 12.63
N ILE A 398 34.49 -2.67 12.08
CA ILE A 398 34.15 -3.27 10.77
C ILE A 398 32.74 -3.90 10.80
N ASN A 399 32.41 -4.58 11.90
CA ASN A 399 31.11 -5.22 12.07
C ASN A 399 29.98 -4.19 12.24
N GLY A 400 30.23 -3.14 13.05
CA GLY A 400 29.29 -2.04 13.23
C GLY A 400 29.00 -1.29 11.93
N PHE A 401 30.05 -1.01 11.14
CA PHE A 401 29.94 -0.41 9.82
C PHE A 401 29.08 -1.26 8.87
N HIS A 402 29.37 -2.56 8.76
CA HIS A 402 28.63 -3.46 7.88
C HIS A 402 27.14 -3.52 8.24
N ASN A 403 26.83 -3.67 9.54
CA ASN A 403 25.46 -3.68 10.03
C ASN A 403 24.74 -2.35 9.76
N ALA A 404 25.39 -1.22 10.02
CA ALA A 404 24.81 0.09 9.80
C ALA A 404 24.48 0.34 8.32
N VAL A 405 25.37 -0.01 7.39
CA VAL A 405 25.14 0.12 5.95
C VAL A 405 24.02 -0.80 5.48
N LEU A 406 24.02 -2.07 5.91
CA LEU A 406 22.96 -3.02 5.57
C LEU A 406 21.57 -2.51 5.99
N TRP A 407 21.43 -2.08 7.24
CA TRP A 407 20.15 -1.56 7.74
C TRP A 407 19.77 -0.22 7.12
N THR A 408 20.74 0.61 6.75
CA THR A 408 20.48 1.83 5.97
C THR A 408 19.88 1.47 4.60
N GLY A 409 20.45 0.51 3.88
CA GLY A 409 19.90 0.04 2.60
C GLY A 409 18.50 -0.56 2.72
N ARG A 410 18.28 -1.43 3.72
CA ARG A 410 16.96 -2.03 4.00
C ARG A 410 15.91 -0.96 4.30
N PHE A 411 16.25 -0.02 5.18
CA PHE A 411 15.39 1.12 5.51
C PHE A 411 15.06 1.96 4.28
N LEU A 412 16.06 2.38 3.51
CA LEU A 412 15.85 3.24 2.33
C LEU A 412 14.98 2.56 1.27
N THR A 413 15.14 1.25 1.08
CA THR A 413 14.30 0.46 0.15
C THR A 413 12.85 0.41 0.63
N ALA A 414 12.62 0.13 1.92
CA ALA A 414 11.27 0.13 2.49
C ALA A 414 10.63 1.53 2.46
N TYR A 415 11.43 2.57 2.71
CA TYR A 415 10.98 3.96 2.69
C TYR A 415 10.64 4.42 1.27
N GLU A 416 11.44 4.02 0.27
CA GLU A 416 11.15 4.26 -1.15
C GLU A 416 9.85 3.61 -1.59
N ASN A 417 9.64 2.35 -1.23
CA ASN A 417 8.41 1.64 -1.52
C ASN A 417 7.17 2.30 -0.88
N LEU A 418 7.34 3.03 0.22
CA LEU A 418 6.26 3.72 0.92
C LEU A 418 5.95 5.11 0.34
N PHE A 419 6.96 5.83 -0.16
CA PHE A 419 6.86 7.25 -0.52
C PHE A 419 7.32 7.55 -1.95
N ARG A 420 7.19 6.60 -2.90
CA ARG A 420 7.74 6.66 -4.28
C ARG A 420 7.61 8.04 -4.96
N ILE A 421 6.46 8.70 -4.86
CA ILE A 421 6.19 10.02 -5.46
C ILE A 421 6.54 11.15 -4.49
N SER A 422 6.42 10.92 -3.18
CA SER A 422 6.68 11.93 -2.14
C SER A 422 8.17 12.17 -1.86
N ILE A 423 9.05 11.20 -2.12
CA ILE A 423 10.50 11.38 -2.07
C ILE A 423 10.94 12.47 -3.07
N VAL A 424 10.28 12.58 -4.22
CA VAL A 424 10.58 13.61 -5.22
C VAL A 424 10.31 15.03 -4.70
N ASN A 425 9.35 15.19 -3.79
CA ASN A 425 9.00 16.50 -3.21
C ASN A 425 9.93 16.93 -2.07
N SER A 426 10.73 16.03 -1.48
CA SER A 426 11.69 16.32 -0.40
C SER A 426 12.88 15.35 -0.43
N ALA A 427 13.56 15.27 -1.58
CA ALA A 427 14.58 14.25 -1.86
C ALA A 427 15.87 14.42 -1.05
N HIS A 428 16.07 15.57 -0.40
CA HIS A 428 17.38 15.97 0.13
C HIS A 428 17.96 14.98 1.13
N TRP A 429 17.24 14.64 2.20
CA TRP A 429 17.77 13.76 3.25
C TRP A 429 17.89 12.30 2.81
N TYR A 430 16.96 11.83 1.97
CA TYR A 430 17.01 10.50 1.39
C TYR A 430 18.25 10.32 0.50
N LEU A 431 18.49 11.27 -0.42
CA LEU A 431 19.67 11.26 -1.29
C LEU A 431 20.97 11.45 -0.50
N GLN A 432 20.95 12.26 0.57
CA GLN A 432 22.12 12.42 1.43
C GLN A 432 22.48 11.11 2.13
N MET A 433 21.51 10.36 2.66
CA MET A 433 21.78 9.05 3.28
C MET A 433 22.38 8.04 2.29
N ILE A 434 21.91 8.03 1.03
CA ILE A 434 22.52 7.20 -0.02
C ILE A 434 23.96 7.64 -0.27
N THR A 435 24.18 8.94 -0.42
CA THR A 435 25.49 9.52 -0.71
C THR A 435 26.49 9.19 0.39
N ASP A 436 26.10 9.38 1.66
CA ASP A 436 26.94 9.08 2.83
C ASP A 436 27.34 7.60 2.88
N ALA A 437 26.39 6.68 2.63
CA ALA A 437 26.66 5.25 2.62
C ALA A 437 27.60 4.84 1.47
N VAL A 438 27.38 5.37 0.26
CA VAL A 438 28.22 5.07 -0.91
C VAL A 438 29.64 5.59 -0.73
N ILE A 439 29.80 6.84 -0.28
CA ILE A 439 31.13 7.42 -0.01
C ILE A 439 31.87 6.57 1.02
N ALA A 440 31.21 6.20 2.12
CA ALA A 440 31.86 5.42 3.16
C ALA A 440 32.25 4.00 2.72
N VAL A 441 31.46 3.35 1.86
CA VAL A 441 31.83 2.07 1.23
C VAL A 441 33.07 2.23 0.35
N ILE A 442 33.12 3.28 -0.48
CA ILE A 442 34.28 3.58 -1.33
C ILE A 442 35.53 3.79 -0.46
N ASP A 443 35.46 4.65 0.55
CA ASP A 443 36.59 4.99 1.42
C ASP A 443 37.10 3.78 2.23
N ARG A 444 36.19 2.90 2.67
CA ARG A 444 36.55 1.64 3.35
C ARG A 444 37.18 0.63 2.40
N SER A 445 36.69 0.53 1.17
CA SER A 445 37.23 -0.40 0.16
C SER A 445 38.64 0.00 -0.31
N GLY A 446 38.91 1.30 -0.44
CA GLY A 446 40.23 1.82 -0.82
C GLY A 446 41.34 1.57 0.23
N LYS A 447 40.96 1.38 1.50
CA LYS A 447 41.91 1.08 2.61
C LYS A 447 42.30 -0.41 2.71
N VAL A 448 41.65 -1.31 1.96
CA VAL A 448 41.88 -2.77 2.01
C VAL A 448 42.94 -3.25 0.99
N HIS A 449 43.60 -2.35 0.25
CA HIS A 449 44.72 -2.69 -0.63
C HIS A 449 46.02 -2.02 -0.22
N LEU A 450 46.79 -2.72 0.63
CA LEU A 450 48.25 -2.91 0.55
C LEU A 450 48.70 -3.75 1.77
N PRO A 451 49.24 -4.95 1.52
CA PRO A 451 50.68 -5.05 1.52
C PRO A 451 51.16 -5.93 0.36
N MET A 452 51.59 -5.31 -0.74
CA MET A 452 52.65 -5.91 -1.54
C MET A 452 53.96 -5.28 -1.08
N LYS A 453 54.71 -6.02 -0.25
CA LYS A 453 56.16 -5.90 -0.24
C LYS A 453 56.62 -6.19 -1.67
N ILE A 454 56.97 -5.15 -2.40
CA ILE A 454 57.83 -5.31 -3.58
C ILE A 454 59.23 -5.40 -2.99
N ASP A 455 59.75 -6.62 -2.91
CA ASP A 455 61.17 -6.86 -2.67
C ASP A 455 61.94 -6.23 -3.83
N THR A 456 62.53 -5.06 -3.58
CA THR A 456 63.50 -4.46 -4.49
C THR A 456 64.84 -5.17 -4.34
N THR A 457 65.01 -6.30 -5.02
CA THR A 457 66.34 -6.81 -5.37
C THR A 457 66.31 -7.53 -6.71
N THR A 458 67.25 -7.12 -7.57
CA THR A 458 67.78 -7.82 -8.75
C THR A 458 66.89 -8.02 -9.97
N ALA A 459 67.04 -7.14 -10.97
CA ALA A 459 67.36 -7.56 -12.34
C ALA A 459 67.99 -6.40 -13.11
N CYS A 460 69.25 -6.60 -13.49
CA CYS A 460 70.10 -5.69 -14.22
C CYS A 460 69.52 -5.35 -15.60
N TRP A 461 69.64 -4.09 -15.99
CA TRP A 461 69.75 -3.71 -17.39
C TRP A 461 71.04 -4.30 -17.95
N ASN A 462 70.92 -5.26 -18.87
CA ASN A 462 71.98 -5.53 -19.84
C ASN A 462 71.54 -4.96 -21.19
N SER A 463 72.39 -4.04 -21.65
CA SER A 463 72.50 -3.46 -22.98
C SER A 463 72.67 -4.49 -24.11
N SER A 464 72.49 -3.99 -25.34
CA SER A 464 72.75 -4.58 -26.68
C SER A 464 71.60 -5.46 -27.21
N THR A 465 70.98 -5.20 -28.35
CA THR A 465 71.32 -4.43 -29.57
C THR A 465 70.09 -3.75 -30.15
#